data_AF-A0A9D0ZV76-F1
#
_entry.id   AF-A0A9D0ZV76-F1
#
_cell.length_a   1.000
_cell.length_b   1.000
_cell.length_c   1.000
_cell.angle_alpha   90.00
_cell.angle_beta   90.00
_cell.angle_gamma   90.00
#
_symmetry.space_group_name_H-M   'P 1'
#
loop_
_entity.id
_entity.type
_entity.pdbx_description
1 polymer ?
#
loop_
_entity_poly.entity_id
_entity_poly.type
_entity_poly.pdbx_seq_one_letter_code
_entity_poly.pdbx_strand_id
1 'polypeptide(L)'
;MLKLIKFLSPYKGRVTVMLILLFLQVLGTLYIPTLTADIVNHGIVTGNLSHIWKTGSLMLAVAASIAVVSLTETYLSTAIFSRMGRDIRNTLFEKSQALTIDQFNRFGPASMITRSTNDIMQIQMAYMAGTEMILPAPIMAIAGLILAFSKSPSLAAVIILSMLIVCIFTVLLALKVMPLFSKLQTLLDKINRTLREMLTGIRVIRAFNRVNEMLAVNTDTAINVQKLKRHLAKAKLKFRNVTFQYQGAEEPVLNHILVMRDGTIIEQGSHDELVKLGKFYADLYNSPFSSLPSSANLV
;
A
#
# COMPACT_ATOMS: atom_id res chain seq x y z
N MET A 1 -3.27 -20.56 2.06
CA MET A 1 -4.16 -19.99 3.10
C MET A 1 -4.62 -21.04 4.10
N LEU A 2 -5.44 -22.05 3.75
CA LEU A 2 -5.99 -23.02 4.73
C LEU A 2 -4.93 -23.76 5.58
N LYS A 3 -3.76 -24.08 5.01
CA LYS A 3 -2.64 -24.71 5.76
C LYS A 3 -2.06 -23.79 6.84
N LEU A 4 -2.14 -22.47 6.68
CA LEU A 4 -1.61 -21.49 7.63
C LEU A 4 -2.51 -21.34 8.86
N ILE A 5 -3.79 -21.73 8.78
CA ILE A 5 -4.72 -21.75 9.93
C ILE A 5 -4.20 -22.69 11.04
N LYS A 6 -3.36 -23.68 10.70
CA LYS A 6 -2.71 -24.53 11.72
C LYS A 6 -1.87 -23.72 12.71
N PHE A 7 -1.27 -22.61 12.29
CA PHE A 7 -0.52 -21.70 13.17
C PHE A 7 -1.41 -20.92 14.14
N LEU A 8 -2.73 -20.88 13.92
CA LEU A 8 -3.70 -20.35 14.89
C LEU A 8 -4.12 -21.39 15.94
N SER A 9 -3.79 -22.67 15.75
CA SER A 9 -4.20 -23.74 16.66
C SER A 9 -3.72 -23.58 18.11
N PRO A 10 -2.52 -23.02 18.40
CA PRO A 10 -2.10 -22.74 19.78
C PRO A 10 -2.89 -21.60 20.42
N TYR A 11 -3.53 -20.76 19.61
CA TYR A 11 -4.23 -19.55 20.04
C TYR A 11 -5.76 -19.67 20.02
N LYS A 12 -6.32 -20.89 19.85
CA LYS A 12 -7.78 -21.12 19.71
C LYS A 12 -8.62 -20.39 20.76
N GLY A 13 -8.26 -20.48 22.04
CA GLY A 13 -9.02 -19.79 23.10
C GLY A 13 -9.03 -18.27 22.93
N ARG A 14 -7.89 -17.68 22.55
CA ARG A 14 -7.78 -16.23 22.31
C ARG A 14 -8.55 -15.81 21.05
N VAL A 15 -8.51 -16.64 20.00
CA VAL A 15 -9.29 -16.42 18.78
C VAL A 15 -10.79 -16.46 19.10
N THR A 16 -11.26 -17.40 19.92
CA THR A 16 -12.67 -17.44 20.34
C THR A 16 -13.07 -16.17 21.09
N VAL A 17 -12.25 -15.71 22.05
CA VAL A 17 -12.52 -14.45 22.77
C VAL A 17 -12.55 -13.26 21.82
N MET A 18 -11.59 -13.16 20.90
CA MET A 18 -11.55 -12.12 19.86
C MET A 18 -12.83 -12.11 19.02
N LEU A 19 -13.29 -13.27 18.55
CA LEU A 19 -14.53 -13.38 17.77
C LEU A 19 -15.78 -12.99 18.57
N ILE A 20 -15.83 -13.31 19.87
CA ILE A 20 -16.92 -12.88 20.76
C ILE A 20 -16.91 -11.35 20.91
N LEU A 21 -15.75 -10.75 21.13
CA LEU A 21 -15.61 -9.29 21.23
C LEU A 21 -16.00 -8.59 19.93
N LEU A 22 -15.60 -9.13 18.77
CA LEU A 22 -16.02 -8.64 17.46
C LEU A 22 -17.54 -8.68 17.31
N PHE A 23 -18.18 -9.79 17.70
CA PHE A 23 -19.64 -9.90 17.62
C PHE A 23 -20.34 -8.90 18.55
N LEU A 24 -19.83 -8.74 19.78
CA LEU A 24 -20.34 -7.76 20.74
C LEU A 24 -20.19 -6.32 20.22
N GLN A 25 -19.05 -6.00 19.61
CA GLN A 25 -18.81 -4.71 18.97
C GLN A 25 -19.81 -4.44 17.84
N VAL A 26 -20.06 -5.42 16.96
CA VAL A 26 -21.01 -5.30 15.86
C VAL A 26 -22.43 -5.03 16.39
N LEU A 27 -22.89 -5.82 17.35
CA LEU A 27 -24.22 -5.65 17.95
C LEU A 27 -24.36 -4.30 18.65
N GLY A 28 -23.37 -3.89 19.44
CA GLY A 28 -23.38 -2.59 20.11
C GLY A 28 -23.43 -1.44 19.10
N THR A 29 -22.65 -1.52 18.03
CA THR A 29 -22.64 -0.49 16.96
C THR A 29 -24.02 -0.35 16.32
N LEU A 30 -24.71 -1.46 16.07
CA LEU A 30 -26.08 -1.46 15.53
C LEU A 30 -27.16 -1.04 16.53
N TYR A 31 -26.85 -1.01 17.83
CA TYR A 31 -27.78 -0.55 18.86
C TYR A 31 -27.90 0.98 18.92
N ILE A 32 -26.84 1.71 18.56
CA ILE A 32 -26.83 3.19 18.58
C ILE A 32 -27.97 3.80 17.74
N PRO A 33 -28.21 3.40 16.46
CA PRO A 33 -29.35 3.91 15.69
C PRO A 33 -30.72 3.66 16.35
N THR A 34 -30.86 2.57 17.12
CA THR A 34 -32.10 2.27 17.85
C THR A 34 -32.32 3.26 18.98
N LEU A 35 -31.26 3.64 19.72
CA LEU A 35 -31.32 4.68 20.74
C LEU A 35 -31.61 6.05 20.12
N THR A 36 -31.00 6.36 18.97
CA THR A 36 -31.30 7.60 18.22
C THR A 36 -32.78 7.67 17.83
N ALA A 37 -33.35 6.58 17.31
CA ALA A 37 -34.77 6.53 16.98
C ALA A 37 -35.67 6.70 18.22
N ASP A 38 -35.27 6.15 19.36
CA ASP A 38 -35.99 6.29 20.62
C ASP A 38 -35.99 7.74 21.14
N ILE A 39 -34.85 8.44 21.03
CA ILE A 39 -34.74 9.87 21.34
C ILE A 39 -35.70 10.68 20.47
N VAL A 40 -35.77 10.40 19.17
CA VAL A 40 -36.66 11.12 18.25
C VAL A 40 -38.12 10.87 18.61
N ASN A 41 -38.53 9.60 18.71
CA ASN A 41 -39.94 9.22 18.84
C ASN A 41 -40.52 9.51 20.23
N HIS A 42 -39.76 9.23 21.30
CA HIS A 42 -40.25 9.33 22.68
C HIS A 42 -39.68 10.53 23.44
N GLY A 43 -38.68 11.23 22.89
CA GLY A 43 -38.10 12.43 23.47
C GLY A 43 -38.52 13.69 22.72
N ILE A 44 -38.12 13.81 21.45
CA ILE A 44 -38.31 15.04 20.66
C ILE A 44 -39.77 15.25 20.30
N VAL A 45 -40.43 14.23 19.72
CA VAL A 45 -41.84 14.33 19.29
C VAL A 45 -42.79 14.58 20.46
N THR A 46 -42.48 14.03 21.64
CA THR A 46 -43.30 14.18 22.86
C THR A 46 -42.91 15.40 23.70
N GLY A 47 -41.81 16.10 23.38
CA GLY A 47 -41.26 17.19 24.18
C GLY A 47 -40.66 16.75 25.53
N ASN A 48 -40.37 15.47 25.74
CA ASN A 48 -39.87 14.94 27.00
C ASN A 48 -38.33 15.05 27.10
N LEU A 49 -37.84 16.18 27.61
CA LEU A 49 -36.40 16.39 27.83
C LEU A 49 -35.78 15.38 28.80
N SER A 50 -36.52 14.90 29.80
CA SER A 50 -35.97 13.90 30.73
C SER A 50 -35.67 12.57 30.04
N HIS A 51 -36.51 12.17 29.08
CA HIS A 51 -36.27 10.98 28.26
C HIS A 51 -35.05 11.15 27.36
N ILE A 52 -34.89 12.34 26.75
CA ILE A 52 -33.72 12.67 25.93
C ILE A 52 -32.42 12.54 26.73
N TRP A 53 -32.35 13.10 27.94
CA TRP A 53 -31.16 13.00 28.79
C TRP A 53 -30.87 11.57 29.25
N LYS A 54 -31.91 10.80 29.59
CA LYS A 54 -31.77 9.41 30.02
C LYS A 54 -31.29 8.51 28.89
N THR A 55 -31.94 8.57 27.73
CA THR A 55 -31.55 7.76 26.56
C THR A 55 -30.23 8.24 25.96
N GLY A 56 -29.96 9.55 25.96
CA GLY A 56 -28.70 10.13 25.51
C GLY A 56 -27.51 9.73 26.38
N SER A 57 -27.66 9.73 27.71
CA SER A 57 -26.61 9.24 28.62
C SER A 57 -26.38 7.73 28.48
N LEU A 58 -27.44 6.94 28.30
CA LEU A 58 -27.32 5.52 27.97
C LEU A 58 -26.58 5.31 26.64
N MET A 59 -26.89 6.09 25.61
CA MET A 59 -26.20 6.05 24.32
C MET A 59 -24.71 6.35 24.46
N LEU A 60 -24.35 7.32 25.29
CA LEU A 60 -22.95 7.66 25.56
C LEU A 60 -22.23 6.54 26.32
N ALA A 61 -22.87 5.92 27.31
CA ALA A 61 -22.33 4.77 28.04
C ALA A 61 -22.14 3.54 27.13
N VAL A 62 -23.11 3.26 26.25
CA VAL A 62 -23.03 2.20 25.24
C VAL A 62 -21.88 2.49 24.26
N ALA A 63 -21.78 3.71 23.73
CA ALA A 63 -20.70 4.09 22.82
C ALA A 63 -19.32 3.95 23.47
N ALA A 64 -19.16 4.40 24.71
CA ALA A 64 -17.92 4.24 25.48
C ALA A 64 -17.58 2.75 25.71
N SER A 65 -18.58 1.92 26.04
CA SER A 65 -18.40 0.49 26.22
C SER A 65 -17.96 -0.19 24.93
N ILE A 66 -18.57 0.16 23.80
CA ILE A 66 -18.18 -0.35 22.48
C ILE A 66 -16.76 0.06 22.12
N ALA A 67 -16.35 1.29 22.44
CA ALA A 67 -14.98 1.75 22.20
C ALA A 67 -13.94 0.93 23.00
N VAL A 68 -14.26 0.56 24.24
CA VAL A 68 -13.39 -0.33 25.03
C VAL A 68 -13.36 -1.74 24.45
N VAL A 69 -14.51 -2.27 24.05
CA VAL A 69 -14.62 -3.60 23.41
C VAL A 69 -13.83 -3.61 22.11
N SER A 70 -13.98 -2.60 21.24
CA SER A 70 -13.28 -2.53 19.96
C SER A 70 -11.77 -2.38 20.14
N LEU A 71 -11.31 -1.54 21.08
CA LEU A 71 -9.89 -1.39 21.35
C LEU A 71 -9.27 -2.71 21.85
N THR A 72 -10.00 -3.43 22.71
CA THR A 72 -9.57 -4.72 23.25
C THR A 72 -9.57 -5.81 22.16
N GLU A 73 -10.59 -5.81 21.30
CA GLU A 73 -10.71 -6.71 20.15
C GLU A 73 -9.54 -6.50 19.19
N THR A 74 -9.27 -5.25 18.79
CA THR A 74 -8.21 -4.92 17.83
C THR A 74 -6.82 -5.20 18.41
N TYR A 75 -6.61 -4.92 19.70
CA TYR A 75 -5.38 -5.30 20.39
C TYR A 75 -5.17 -6.82 20.39
N LEU A 76 -6.23 -7.58 20.71
CA LEU A 76 -6.16 -9.04 20.76
C LEU A 76 -5.94 -9.65 19.37
N SER A 77 -6.62 -9.14 18.35
CA SER A 77 -6.43 -9.47 16.93
C SER A 77 -4.97 -9.26 16.52
N THR A 78 -4.47 -8.03 16.70
CA THR A 78 -3.08 -7.67 16.38
C THR A 78 -2.08 -8.58 17.10
N ALA A 79 -2.31 -8.85 18.40
CA ALA A 79 -1.43 -9.71 19.19
C ALA A 79 -1.45 -11.18 18.70
N ILE A 80 -2.60 -11.73 18.34
CA ILE A 80 -2.73 -13.09 17.81
C ILE A 80 -2.01 -13.21 16.47
N PHE A 81 -2.27 -12.31 15.53
CA PHE A 81 -1.70 -12.41 14.18
C PHE A 81 -0.21 -12.08 14.14
N SER A 82 0.26 -11.16 15.00
CA SER A 82 1.70 -10.92 15.19
C SER A 82 2.43 -12.15 15.74
N ARG A 83 1.82 -12.86 16.69
CA ARG A 83 2.37 -14.12 17.23
C ARG A 83 2.35 -15.24 16.20
N MET A 84 1.25 -15.41 15.48
CA MET A 84 1.17 -16.35 14.35
C MET A 84 2.29 -16.09 13.33
N GLY A 85 2.53 -14.84 12.97
CA GLY A 85 3.60 -14.51 12.04
C GLY A 85 5.01 -14.71 12.60
N ARG A 86 5.20 -14.56 13.92
CA ARG A 86 6.44 -14.98 14.60
C ARG A 86 6.66 -16.49 14.48
N ASP A 87 5.63 -17.30 14.72
CA ASP A 87 5.72 -18.75 14.66
C ASP A 87 6.00 -19.25 13.24
N ILE A 88 5.36 -18.63 12.24
CA ILE A 88 5.65 -18.88 10.82
C ILE A 88 7.11 -18.54 10.51
N ARG A 89 7.61 -17.40 11.01
CA ARG A 89 9.00 -16.96 10.76
C ARG A 89 10.01 -17.91 11.39
N ASN A 90 9.78 -18.33 12.63
CA ASN A 90 10.63 -19.29 13.32
C ASN A 90 10.66 -20.63 12.58
N THR A 91 9.50 -21.14 12.18
CA THR A 91 9.41 -22.39 11.42
C THR A 91 10.12 -22.30 10.07
N LEU A 92 9.99 -21.15 9.38
CA LEU A 92 10.66 -20.92 8.10
C LEU A 92 12.19 -20.83 8.27
N PHE A 93 12.65 -20.19 9.36
CA PHE A 93 14.06 -20.06 9.68
C PHE A 93 14.69 -21.41 10.06
N GLU A 94 14.04 -22.20 10.92
CA GLU A 94 14.44 -23.58 11.24
C GLU A 94 14.50 -24.43 9.98
N LYS A 95 13.48 -24.35 9.12
CA LYS A 95 13.47 -25.09 7.86
C LYS A 95 14.60 -24.65 6.93
N SER A 96 14.93 -23.36 6.87
CA SER A 96 16.01 -22.86 6.03
C SER A 96 17.40 -23.37 6.46
N GLN A 97 17.62 -23.55 7.76
CA GLN A 97 18.87 -24.11 8.29
C GLN A 97 18.98 -25.63 8.06
N ALA A 98 17.84 -26.31 7.96
CA ALA A 98 17.79 -27.74 7.66
C ALA A 98 17.93 -28.07 6.15
N LEU A 99 18.03 -27.07 5.27
CA LEU A 99 18.25 -27.28 3.84
C LEU A 99 19.73 -27.56 3.55
N THR A 100 19.99 -28.41 2.55
CA THR A 100 21.34 -28.53 2.00
C THR A 100 21.72 -27.26 1.24
N ILE A 101 23.02 -27.03 1.04
CA ILE A 101 23.54 -25.88 0.29
C ILE A 101 22.97 -25.82 -1.13
N ASP A 102 22.83 -26.96 -1.82
CA ASP A 102 22.20 -27.03 -3.16
C ASP A 102 20.74 -26.56 -3.11
N GLN A 103 19.96 -27.05 -2.14
CA GLN A 103 18.55 -26.67 -1.97
C GLN A 103 18.41 -25.20 -1.60
N PHE A 104 19.29 -24.67 -0.75
CA PHE A 104 19.30 -23.28 -0.35
C PHE A 104 19.63 -22.35 -1.53
N ASN A 105 20.62 -22.73 -2.35
CA ASN A 105 21.04 -21.97 -3.53
C ASN A 105 19.95 -21.89 -4.62
N ARG A 106 19.03 -22.87 -4.69
CA ARG A 106 17.87 -22.78 -5.59
C ARG A 106 16.93 -21.61 -5.27
N PHE A 107 16.85 -21.20 -4.01
CA PHE A 107 16.03 -20.05 -3.60
C PHE A 107 16.85 -18.76 -3.49
N GLY A 108 18.08 -18.87 -3.00
CA GLY A 108 19.00 -17.76 -2.81
C GLY A 108 18.71 -16.93 -1.53
N PRO A 109 19.75 -16.37 -0.89
CA PRO A 109 19.62 -15.62 0.37
C PRO A 109 18.59 -14.47 0.30
N ALA A 110 18.60 -13.69 -0.78
CA ALA A 110 17.72 -12.53 -0.95
C ALA A 110 16.22 -12.93 -0.99
N SER A 111 15.89 -14.05 -1.65
CA SER A 111 14.51 -14.55 -1.69
C SER A 111 14.05 -15.02 -0.31
N MET A 112 14.94 -15.72 0.42
CA MET A 112 14.64 -16.18 1.79
C MET A 112 14.39 -15.03 2.76
N ILE A 113 15.17 -13.94 2.65
CA ILE A 113 14.93 -12.71 3.43
C ILE A 113 13.54 -12.16 3.10
N THR A 114 13.24 -11.93 1.82
CA THR A 114 11.96 -11.35 1.40
C THR A 114 10.76 -12.20 1.84
N ARG A 115 10.86 -13.53 1.72
CA ARG A 115 9.82 -14.47 2.15
C ARG A 115 9.65 -14.52 3.67
N SER A 116 10.74 -14.39 4.43
CA SER A 116 10.70 -14.39 5.90
C SER A 116 10.27 -13.05 6.51
N THR A 117 10.32 -11.96 5.75
CA THR A 117 9.95 -10.63 6.21
C THR A 117 8.64 -10.17 5.57
N ASN A 118 8.69 -9.75 4.31
CA ASN A 118 7.58 -9.13 3.59
C ASN A 118 6.40 -10.08 3.41
N ASP A 119 6.63 -11.33 2.96
CA ASP A 119 5.52 -12.24 2.72
C ASP A 119 4.80 -12.61 4.04
N ILE A 120 5.56 -12.81 5.12
CA ILE A 120 4.98 -13.05 6.45
C ILE A 120 4.19 -11.83 6.94
N MET A 121 4.70 -10.61 6.74
CA MET A 121 3.98 -9.39 7.08
C MET A 121 2.66 -9.28 6.29
N GLN A 122 2.69 -9.58 5.00
CA GLN A 122 1.47 -9.58 4.17
C GLN A 122 0.47 -10.63 4.63
N ILE A 123 0.93 -11.81 5.06
CA ILE A 123 0.06 -12.81 5.68
C ILE A 123 -0.57 -12.25 6.95
N GLN A 124 0.20 -11.64 7.86
CA GLN A 124 -0.34 -11.04 9.08
C GLN A 124 -1.42 -9.99 8.76
N MET A 125 -1.11 -9.05 7.87
CA MET A 125 -2.03 -8.00 7.44
C MET A 125 -3.30 -8.58 6.80
N ALA A 126 -3.18 -9.64 5.99
CA ALA A 126 -4.35 -10.30 5.38
C ALA A 126 -5.27 -10.93 6.41
N TYR A 127 -4.73 -11.55 7.46
CA TYR A 127 -5.54 -12.11 8.55
C TYR A 127 -6.17 -11.02 9.43
N MET A 128 -5.44 -9.91 9.69
CA MET A 128 -5.99 -8.74 10.38
C MET A 128 -7.13 -8.12 9.58
N ALA A 129 -6.92 -7.78 8.30
CA ALA A 129 -7.95 -7.26 7.42
C ALA A 129 -9.13 -8.23 7.28
N GLY A 130 -8.85 -9.54 7.25
CA GLY A 130 -9.85 -10.60 7.25
C GLY A 130 -10.78 -10.52 8.46
N THR A 131 -10.22 -10.28 9.64
CA THR A 131 -10.95 -10.29 10.91
C THR A 131 -11.61 -8.94 11.20
N GLU A 132 -10.92 -7.84 10.94
CA GLU A 132 -11.36 -6.50 11.35
C GLU A 132 -12.22 -5.79 10.30
N MET A 133 -12.09 -6.17 9.02
CA MET A 133 -12.80 -5.51 7.91
C MET A 133 -13.73 -6.46 7.16
N ILE A 134 -13.23 -7.63 6.75
CA ILE A 134 -14.00 -8.55 5.91
C ILE A 134 -15.05 -9.30 6.71
N LEU A 135 -14.73 -9.79 7.90
CA LEU A 135 -15.64 -10.58 8.73
C LEU A 135 -16.83 -9.79 9.30
N PRO A 136 -16.69 -8.54 9.79
CA PRO A 136 -17.81 -7.78 10.33
C PRO A 136 -18.81 -7.35 9.26
N ALA A 137 -18.37 -7.07 8.03
CA ALA A 137 -19.22 -6.56 6.95
C ALA A 137 -20.49 -7.42 6.68
N PRO A 138 -20.41 -8.75 6.44
CA PRO A 138 -21.60 -9.56 6.24
C PRO A 138 -22.44 -9.70 7.51
N ILE A 139 -21.81 -9.76 8.70
CA ILE A 139 -22.54 -9.83 9.98
C ILE A 139 -23.36 -8.56 10.19
N MET A 140 -22.76 -7.39 9.98
CA MET A 140 -23.42 -6.09 10.03
C MET A 140 -24.54 -5.98 8.99
N ALA A 141 -24.31 -6.43 7.76
CA ALA A 141 -25.34 -6.41 6.72
C ALA A 141 -26.57 -7.24 7.12
N ILE A 142 -26.36 -8.47 7.60
CA ILE A 142 -27.44 -9.36 8.03
C ILE A 142 -28.16 -8.80 9.26
N ALA A 143 -27.42 -8.43 10.31
CA ALA A 143 -27.99 -7.92 11.55
C ALA A 143 -28.71 -6.57 11.34
N GLY A 144 -28.14 -5.67 10.54
CA GLY A 144 -28.77 -4.42 10.14
C GLY A 144 -30.05 -4.63 9.34
N LEU A 145 -30.06 -5.63 8.45
CA LEU A 145 -31.27 -5.97 7.68
C LEU A 145 -32.38 -6.51 8.58
N ILE A 146 -32.06 -7.42 9.50
CA ILE A 146 -33.00 -7.95 10.50
C ILE A 146 -33.60 -6.79 11.30
N LEU A 147 -32.77 -5.86 11.78
CA LEU A 147 -33.22 -4.69 12.52
C LEU A 147 -34.12 -3.78 11.67
N ALA A 148 -33.77 -3.53 10.41
CA ALA A 148 -34.59 -2.72 9.51
C ALA A 148 -35.99 -3.32 9.30
N PHE A 149 -36.08 -4.63 9.03
CA PHE A 149 -37.37 -5.31 8.90
C PHE A 149 -38.18 -5.31 10.20
N SER A 150 -37.51 -5.45 11.35
CA SER A 150 -38.17 -5.41 12.65
C SER A 150 -38.83 -4.06 12.94
N LYS A 151 -38.32 -2.97 12.34
CA LYS A 151 -38.86 -1.61 12.52
C LYS A 151 -39.94 -1.27 11.50
N SER A 152 -39.72 -1.58 10.22
CA SER A 152 -40.73 -1.39 9.17
C SER A 152 -40.40 -2.23 7.94
N PRO A 153 -41.20 -3.27 7.61
CA PRO A 153 -40.98 -4.09 6.43
C PRO A 153 -41.03 -3.33 5.10
N SER A 154 -41.89 -2.32 4.99
CA SER A 154 -42.04 -1.52 3.76
C SER A 154 -40.78 -0.71 3.45
N LEU A 155 -40.31 0.11 4.40
CA LEU A 155 -39.03 0.82 4.26
C LEU A 155 -37.83 -0.13 4.06
N ALA A 156 -37.79 -1.26 4.77
CA ALA A 156 -36.71 -2.23 4.63
C ALA A 156 -36.63 -2.80 3.20
N ALA A 157 -37.78 -3.05 2.55
CA ALA A 157 -37.82 -3.51 1.16
C ALA A 157 -37.21 -2.48 0.19
N VAL A 158 -37.44 -1.18 0.41
CA VAL A 158 -36.82 -0.09 -0.38
C VAL A 158 -35.30 -0.06 -0.18
N ILE A 159 -34.83 -0.27 1.06
CA ILE A 159 -33.39 -0.36 1.37
C ILE A 159 -32.75 -1.56 0.67
N ILE A 160 -33.39 -2.73 0.66
CA ILE A 160 -32.88 -3.89 -0.09
C ILE A 160 -32.79 -3.57 -1.58
N LEU A 161 -33.85 -3.02 -2.17
CA LEU A 161 -33.89 -2.77 -3.60
C LEU A 161 -32.77 -1.80 -4.01
N SER A 162 -32.59 -0.73 -3.25
CA SER A 162 -31.48 0.22 -3.46
C SER A 162 -30.10 -0.43 -3.26
N MET A 163 -29.92 -1.24 -2.22
CA MET A 163 -28.69 -2.00 -1.98
C MET A 163 -28.37 -2.95 -3.16
N LEU A 164 -29.38 -3.64 -3.68
CA LEU A 164 -29.23 -4.56 -4.81
C LEU A 164 -28.80 -3.84 -6.09
N ILE A 165 -29.41 -2.68 -6.37
CA ILE A 165 -29.03 -1.84 -7.52
C ILE A 165 -27.58 -1.38 -7.41
N VAL A 166 -27.15 -0.89 -6.24
CA VAL A 166 -25.77 -0.47 -6.00
C VAL A 166 -24.80 -1.66 -6.13
N CYS A 167 -25.16 -2.82 -5.62
CA CYS A 167 -24.35 -4.03 -5.72
C CYS A 167 -24.19 -4.47 -7.19
N ILE A 168 -25.28 -4.53 -7.95
CA ILE A 168 -25.26 -4.86 -9.38
C ILE A 168 -24.37 -3.86 -10.13
N PHE A 169 -24.55 -2.56 -9.90
CA PHE A 169 -23.73 -1.52 -10.55
C PHE A 169 -22.24 -1.67 -10.21
N THR A 170 -21.93 -1.95 -8.94
CA THR A 170 -20.55 -2.16 -8.48
C THR A 170 -19.93 -3.40 -9.12
N VAL A 171 -20.67 -4.50 -9.23
CA VAL A 171 -20.20 -5.73 -9.91
C VAL A 171 -19.98 -5.48 -11.40
N LEU A 172 -20.92 -4.83 -12.08
CA LEU A 172 -20.77 -4.48 -13.51
C LEU A 172 -19.55 -3.59 -13.75
N LEU A 173 -19.33 -2.61 -12.86
CA LEU A 173 -18.15 -1.75 -12.91
C LEU A 173 -16.87 -2.55 -12.68
N ALA A 174 -16.83 -3.42 -11.68
CA ALA A 174 -15.68 -4.28 -11.38
C ALA A 174 -15.34 -5.22 -12.56
N LEU A 175 -16.35 -5.84 -13.18
CA LEU A 175 -16.17 -6.69 -14.36
C LEU A 175 -15.54 -5.95 -15.54
N LYS A 176 -15.74 -4.63 -15.64
CA LYS A 176 -15.12 -3.78 -16.67
C LYS A 176 -13.75 -3.24 -16.25
N VAL A 177 -13.59 -2.81 -14.99
CA VAL A 177 -12.36 -2.16 -14.51
C VAL A 177 -11.24 -3.18 -14.28
N MET A 178 -11.53 -4.36 -13.72
CA MET A 178 -10.53 -5.39 -13.43
C MET A 178 -9.71 -5.82 -14.67
N PRO A 179 -10.30 -6.11 -15.85
CA PRO A 179 -9.51 -6.44 -17.04
C PRO A 179 -8.69 -5.25 -17.57
N LEU A 180 -9.16 -4.01 -17.39
CA LEU A 180 -8.37 -2.82 -17.73
C LEU A 180 -7.15 -2.69 -16.81
N PHE A 181 -7.33 -2.96 -15.52
CA PHE A 181 -6.25 -2.96 -14.54
C PHE A 181 -5.20 -4.03 -14.87
N SER A 182 -5.63 -5.23 -15.29
CA SER A 182 -4.70 -6.27 -15.76
C SER A 182 -3.88 -5.81 -16.98
N LYS A 183 -4.52 -5.14 -17.95
CA LYS A 183 -3.80 -4.57 -19.11
C LYS A 183 -2.77 -3.52 -18.69
N LEU A 184 -3.13 -2.67 -17.72
CA LEU A 184 -2.21 -1.68 -17.15
C LEU A 184 -1.01 -2.35 -16.47
N GLN A 185 -1.23 -3.43 -15.70
CA GLN A 185 -0.12 -4.20 -15.09
C GLN A 185 0.82 -4.78 -16.14
N THR A 186 0.29 -5.42 -17.19
CA THR A 186 1.13 -5.96 -18.28
C THR A 186 1.96 -4.88 -18.97
N LEU A 187 1.41 -3.66 -19.12
CA LEU A 187 2.14 -2.53 -19.69
C LEU A 187 3.27 -2.06 -18.76
N LEU A 188 2.99 -1.94 -17.46
CA LEU A 188 3.99 -1.58 -16.46
C LEU A 188 5.11 -2.63 -16.39
N ASP A 189 4.78 -3.92 -16.45
CA ASP A 189 5.77 -4.99 -16.47
C ASP A 189 6.68 -4.91 -17.69
N LYS A 190 6.12 -4.58 -18.86
CA LYS A 190 6.90 -4.36 -20.08
C LYS A 190 7.85 -3.17 -19.94
N ILE A 191 7.36 -2.04 -19.41
CA ILE A 191 8.19 -0.85 -19.13
C ILE A 191 9.33 -1.21 -18.15
N ASN A 192 9.00 -1.87 -17.04
CA ASN A 192 9.97 -2.28 -16.03
C ASN A 192 11.03 -3.23 -16.60
N ARG A 193 10.62 -4.16 -17.47
CA ARG A 193 11.54 -5.07 -18.15
C ARG A 193 12.49 -4.31 -19.09
N THR A 194 11.98 -3.47 -19.98
CA THR A 194 12.82 -2.72 -20.92
C THR A 194 13.77 -1.79 -20.17
N LEU A 195 13.30 -1.09 -19.12
CA LEU A 195 14.16 -0.26 -18.30
C LEU A 195 15.29 -1.07 -17.65
N ARG A 196 14.98 -2.26 -17.10
CA ARG A 196 16.00 -3.15 -16.52
C ARG A 196 17.03 -3.62 -17.55
N GLU A 197 16.57 -3.99 -18.75
CA GLU A 197 17.44 -4.40 -19.86
C GLU A 197 18.35 -3.23 -20.31
N MET A 198 17.81 -2.01 -20.42
CA MET A 198 18.57 -0.81 -20.75
C MET A 198 19.61 -0.46 -19.68
N LEU A 199 19.26 -0.54 -18.40
CA LEU A 199 20.17 -0.25 -17.30
C LEU A 199 21.30 -1.28 -17.23
N THR A 200 20.98 -2.57 -17.39
CA THR A 200 22.00 -3.64 -17.39
C THR A 200 22.90 -3.56 -18.62
N GLY A 201 22.32 -3.25 -19.79
CA GLY A 201 23.03 -3.13 -21.06
C GLY A 201 23.65 -1.77 -21.34
N ILE A 202 23.62 -0.82 -20.39
CA ILE A 202 23.93 0.59 -20.66
C ILE A 202 25.34 0.79 -21.24
N ARG A 203 26.31 -0.02 -20.82
CA ARG A 203 27.69 0.02 -21.36
C ARG A 203 27.73 -0.37 -22.84
N VAL A 204 27.00 -1.43 -23.23
CA VAL A 204 26.89 -1.89 -24.62
C VAL A 204 26.14 -0.87 -25.46
N ILE A 205 25.02 -0.34 -24.95
CA ILE A 205 24.21 0.66 -25.66
C ILE A 205 25.02 1.94 -25.94
N ARG A 206 25.83 2.38 -24.97
CA ARG A 206 26.75 3.51 -25.12
C ARG A 206 27.88 3.21 -26.10
N ALA A 207 28.46 2.02 -26.06
CA ALA A 207 29.52 1.61 -26.98
C ALA A 207 29.08 1.64 -28.46
N PHE A 208 27.81 1.35 -28.73
CA PHE A 208 27.23 1.44 -30.07
C PHE A 208 26.51 2.78 -30.36
N ASN A 209 26.55 3.75 -29.44
CA ASN A 209 25.87 5.05 -29.53
C ASN A 209 24.35 4.95 -29.83
N ARG A 210 23.66 3.91 -29.32
CA ARG A 210 22.24 3.60 -29.60
C ARG A 210 21.25 4.05 -28.53
N VAL A 211 21.64 4.98 -27.66
CA VAL A 211 20.82 5.43 -26.53
C VAL A 211 19.49 6.02 -27.00
N ASN A 212 19.52 6.88 -28.02
CA ASN A 212 18.32 7.52 -28.57
C ASN A 212 17.38 6.52 -29.27
N GLU A 213 17.92 5.49 -29.93
CA GLU A 213 17.12 4.45 -30.59
C GLU A 213 16.36 3.59 -29.58
N MET A 214 17.02 3.16 -28.50
CA MET A 214 16.34 2.39 -27.44
C MET A 214 15.33 3.23 -26.65
N LEU A 215 15.58 4.53 -26.48
CA LEU A 215 14.60 5.45 -25.90
C LEU A 215 13.38 5.63 -26.82
N ALA A 216 13.57 5.66 -28.14
CA ALA A 216 12.49 5.79 -29.11
C ALA A 216 11.58 4.55 -29.19
N VAL A 217 12.13 3.34 -29.04
CA VAL A 217 11.34 2.08 -29.01
C VAL A 217 10.36 2.04 -27.82
N ASN A 218 10.71 2.65 -26.69
CA ASN A 218 9.84 2.74 -25.51
C ASN A 218 8.65 3.69 -25.71
N THR A 219 8.78 4.73 -26.54
CA THR A 219 7.67 5.64 -26.85
C THR A 219 6.57 4.96 -27.67
N ASP A 220 6.91 4.09 -28.61
CA ASP A 220 5.92 3.39 -29.46
C ASP A 220 5.27 2.19 -28.77
N THR A 221 5.91 1.60 -27.76
CA THR A 221 5.36 0.44 -27.03
C THR A 221 4.51 0.78 -25.81
N ALA A 222 4.53 2.04 -25.35
CA ALA A 222 3.79 2.45 -24.16
C ALA A 222 2.35 2.91 -24.43
N ILE A 223 2.01 3.44 -25.61
CA ILE A 223 0.72 4.09 -25.85
C ILE A 223 0.33 3.89 -27.31
N ASN A 224 -0.96 3.84 -27.62
CA ASN A 224 -1.44 4.05 -28.99
C ASN A 224 -1.13 5.52 -29.38
N VAL A 225 0.13 5.78 -29.73
CA VAL A 225 0.77 7.09 -29.84
C VAL A 225 0.05 7.99 -30.85
N GLN A 226 -0.74 7.42 -31.75
CA GLN A 226 -1.46 8.18 -32.77
C GLN A 226 -2.57 9.09 -32.19
N LYS A 227 -3.24 8.67 -31.12
CA LYS A 227 -4.25 9.50 -30.42
C LYS A 227 -3.62 10.49 -29.44
N LEU A 228 -2.51 10.11 -28.79
CA LEU A 228 -1.87 10.93 -27.76
C LEU A 228 -0.82 11.92 -28.34
N LYS A 229 -0.24 11.68 -29.51
CA LYS A 229 0.64 12.63 -30.24
C LYS A 229 -0.01 14.00 -30.42
N ARG A 230 -1.32 14.03 -30.66
CA ARG A 230 -2.07 15.30 -30.82
C ARG A 230 -2.12 16.14 -29.53
N HIS A 231 -2.06 15.51 -28.37
CA HIS A 231 -2.12 16.20 -27.07
C HIS A 231 -0.73 16.39 -26.41
N LEU A 232 0.22 15.47 -26.65
CA LEU A 232 1.56 15.52 -26.06
C LEU A 232 2.58 16.36 -26.86
N ALA A 233 2.28 16.80 -28.08
CA ALA A 233 3.18 17.65 -28.87
C ALA A 233 3.59 18.96 -28.17
N LYS A 234 2.97 19.31 -27.03
CA LYS A 234 3.30 20.49 -26.21
C LYS A 234 3.82 20.16 -24.80
N ALA A 235 3.93 18.89 -24.40
CA ALA A 235 4.32 18.54 -23.03
C ALA A 235 5.79 18.12 -22.96
N LYS A 236 6.65 18.97 -22.34
CA LYS A 236 8.00 18.58 -21.93
C LYS A 236 7.91 17.83 -20.60
N LEU A 237 8.29 16.55 -20.59
CA LEU A 237 8.42 15.78 -19.36
C LEU A 237 9.74 16.17 -18.69
N LYS A 238 9.68 16.85 -17.53
CA LYS A 238 10.85 17.25 -16.75
C LYS A 238 10.90 16.39 -15.48
N PHE A 239 11.84 15.46 -15.42
CA PHE A 239 12.12 14.74 -14.18
C PHE A 239 12.79 15.72 -13.21
N ARG A 240 12.12 16.03 -12.09
CA ARG A 240 12.70 16.79 -10.97
C ARG A 240 12.86 15.82 -9.80
N ASN A 241 14.04 15.82 -9.18
CA ASN A 241 14.38 15.06 -7.96
C ASN A 241 14.17 13.54 -8.06
N VAL A 242 14.76 12.90 -9.07
CA VAL A 242 14.82 11.43 -9.13
C VAL A 242 16.20 10.98 -8.67
N THR A 243 16.29 10.32 -7.52
CA THR A 243 17.51 9.70 -7.01
C THR A 243 17.46 8.20 -7.30
N PHE A 244 18.42 7.70 -8.07
CA PHE A 244 18.56 6.28 -8.37
C PHE A 244 19.63 5.65 -7.47
N GLN A 245 19.33 4.51 -6.86
CA GLN A 245 20.27 3.71 -6.09
C GLN A 245 20.41 2.35 -6.76
N TYR A 246 21.63 1.98 -7.13
CA TYR A 246 21.98 0.65 -7.67
C TYR A 246 23.27 0.14 -6.99
N GLN A 247 23.49 -1.18 -6.98
CA GLN A 247 24.71 -1.75 -6.42
C GLN A 247 25.94 -1.24 -7.19
N GLY A 248 26.90 -0.65 -6.47
CA GLY A 248 28.09 0.00 -7.06
C GLY A 248 27.91 1.49 -7.39
N ALA A 249 26.78 2.12 -7.00
CA ALA A 249 26.58 3.56 -7.16
C ALA A 249 27.52 4.44 -6.31
N GLU A 250 28.37 3.82 -5.47
CA GLU A 250 29.45 4.50 -4.74
C GLU A 250 30.60 4.93 -5.66
N GLU A 251 30.74 4.32 -6.85
CA GLU A 251 31.75 4.70 -7.85
C GLU A 251 31.14 5.58 -8.96
N PRO A 252 31.59 6.84 -9.12
CA PRO A 252 31.08 7.72 -10.16
C PRO A 252 31.49 7.21 -11.56
N VAL A 253 30.53 6.65 -12.30
CA VAL A 253 30.69 6.09 -13.66
C VAL A 253 30.86 7.15 -14.76
N LEU A 254 31.17 8.40 -14.38
CA LEU A 254 31.32 9.54 -15.28
C LEU A 254 32.80 9.77 -15.58
N ASN A 255 33.23 9.28 -16.75
CA ASN A 255 34.61 9.42 -17.22
C ASN A 255 34.92 10.81 -17.81
N HIS A 256 33.91 11.65 -17.99
CA HIS A 256 34.07 12.99 -18.55
C HIS A 256 33.01 13.92 -17.98
N ILE A 257 33.45 14.79 -17.07
CA ILE A 257 32.67 15.78 -16.36
C ILE A 257 33.14 17.14 -16.86
N LEU A 258 32.22 17.98 -17.32
CA LEU A 258 32.48 19.37 -17.68
C LEU A 258 31.97 20.27 -16.56
N VAL A 259 32.87 21.05 -15.99
CA VAL A 259 32.58 21.93 -14.86
C VAL A 259 32.47 23.34 -15.42
N MET A 260 31.31 23.96 -15.26
CA MET A 260 31.03 25.29 -15.81
C MET A 260 30.78 26.32 -14.70
N ARG A 261 31.27 27.53 -14.90
CA ARG A 261 30.96 28.71 -14.07
C ARG A 261 30.71 29.90 -15.00
N ASP A 262 29.63 30.63 -14.76
CA ASP A 262 29.24 31.82 -15.54
C ASP A 262 29.22 31.60 -17.07
N GLY A 263 28.78 30.41 -17.50
CA GLY A 263 28.64 30.05 -18.92
C GLY A 263 29.93 29.63 -19.63
N THR A 264 31.06 29.53 -18.92
CA THR A 264 32.33 29.00 -19.47
C THR A 264 32.74 27.70 -18.79
N ILE A 265 33.36 26.79 -19.56
CA ILE A 265 33.94 25.54 -19.03
C ILE A 265 35.26 25.91 -18.34
N ILE A 266 35.35 25.61 -17.05
CA ILE A 266 36.52 25.91 -16.22
C ILE A 266 37.35 24.66 -15.91
N GLU A 267 36.75 23.47 -15.87
CA GLU A 267 37.46 22.20 -15.65
C GLU A 267 36.80 21.07 -16.45
N GLN A 268 37.60 20.08 -16.87
CA GLN A 268 37.11 18.88 -17.54
C GLN A 268 37.96 17.66 -17.18
N GLY A 269 37.34 16.50 -16.99
CA GLY A 269 38.05 15.25 -16.67
C GLY A 269 37.14 14.20 -16.05
N SER A 270 37.71 13.06 -15.66
CA SER A 270 37.00 12.08 -14.83
C SER A 270 36.84 12.57 -13.39
N HIS A 271 35.94 11.96 -12.63
CA HIS A 271 35.76 12.29 -11.21
C HIS A 271 37.08 12.23 -10.43
N ASP A 272 37.84 11.15 -10.57
CA ASP A 272 39.10 10.97 -9.83
C ASP A 272 40.14 12.02 -10.21
N GLU A 273 40.21 12.42 -11.47
CA GLU A 273 41.09 13.49 -11.94
C GLU A 273 40.69 14.85 -11.37
N LEU A 274 39.39 15.17 -11.38
CA LEU A 274 38.88 16.45 -10.90
C LEU A 274 38.92 16.59 -9.38
N VAL A 275 38.69 15.51 -8.63
CA VAL A 275 38.88 15.49 -7.17
C VAL A 275 40.36 15.66 -6.82
N LYS A 276 41.27 14.99 -7.54
CA LYS A 276 42.73 15.16 -7.35
C LYS A 276 43.22 16.55 -7.73
N LEU A 277 42.62 17.18 -8.73
CA LEU A 277 42.94 18.55 -9.13
C LEU A 277 42.67 19.56 -8.00
N GLY A 278 41.75 19.24 -7.08
CA GLY A 278 41.51 20.04 -5.87
C GLY A 278 40.97 21.45 -6.15
N LYS A 279 40.28 21.63 -7.29
CA LYS A 279 39.74 22.92 -7.74
C LYS A 279 38.22 23.00 -7.48
N PHE A 280 37.49 23.78 -8.26
CA PHE A 280 36.08 24.11 -8.03
C PHE A 280 35.19 22.87 -7.97
N TYR A 281 35.46 21.84 -8.78
CA TYR A 281 34.72 20.58 -8.70
C TYR A 281 34.92 19.86 -7.36
N ALA A 282 36.16 19.78 -6.88
CA ALA A 282 36.50 19.14 -5.61
C ALA A 282 35.89 19.91 -4.42
N ASP A 283 35.88 21.24 -4.48
CA ASP A 283 35.26 22.10 -3.47
C ASP A 283 33.74 21.90 -3.43
N LEU A 284 33.08 21.83 -4.59
CA LEU A 284 31.65 21.50 -4.70
C LEU A 284 31.33 20.12 -4.13
N TYR A 285 32.17 19.13 -4.43
CA TYR A 285 31.96 17.75 -4.00
C TYR A 285 32.15 17.57 -2.48
N ASN A 286 33.16 18.24 -1.91
CA ASN A 286 33.49 18.14 -0.48
C ASN A 286 32.72 19.13 0.40
N SER A 287 32.01 20.11 -0.19
CA SER A 287 31.21 21.07 0.55
C SER A 287 29.97 20.39 1.17
N PRO A 288 29.72 20.54 2.49
CA PRO A 288 28.41 20.23 3.04
C PRO A 288 27.37 21.12 2.33
N PHE A 289 26.23 20.53 1.95
CA PHE A 289 25.17 21.17 1.14
C PHE A 289 24.58 22.48 1.73
N SER A 290 25.02 22.91 2.92
CA SER A 290 24.62 24.14 3.60
C SER A 290 25.39 25.40 3.20
N SER A 291 26.50 25.31 2.44
CA SER A 291 27.35 26.46 2.06
C SER A 291 27.31 26.87 0.58
N LEU A 292 26.40 26.32 -0.23
CA LEU A 292 26.29 26.70 -1.64
C LEU A 292 25.56 28.06 -1.78
N PRO A 293 26.21 29.11 -2.32
CA PRO A 293 25.52 30.37 -2.59
C PRO A 293 24.41 30.15 -3.62
N SER A 294 23.25 30.78 -3.40
CA SER A 294 22.02 30.62 -4.21
C SER A 294 22.14 30.97 -5.70
N SER A 295 23.34 31.36 -6.18
CA SER A 295 23.64 31.64 -7.58
C SER A 295 24.20 30.44 -8.36
N ALA A 296 24.40 29.28 -7.73
CA ALA A 296 24.83 28.07 -8.43
C ALA A 296 23.69 27.45 -9.26
N ASN A 297 23.40 28.06 -10.41
CA ASN A 297 22.60 27.44 -11.45
C ASN A 297 23.40 26.30 -12.08
N LEU A 298 23.31 25.11 -11.49
CA LEU A 298 23.75 23.87 -12.11
C LEU A 298 22.67 23.43 -13.11
N VAL A 299 23.01 23.51 -14.41
CA VAL A 299 22.24 22.91 -15.51
C VAL A 299 22.85 21.56 -15.85
#